data_AF-A0A1C1D1Y1-F1
#
_entry.id   AF-A0A1C1D1Y1-F1
#
_cell.length_a   1.000
_cell.length_b   1.000
_cell.length_c   1.000
_cell.angle_alpha   90.00
_cell.angle_beta   90.00
_cell.angle_gamma   90.00
#
_symmetry.space_group_name_H-M   'P 1'
#
loop_
_entity.id
_entity.type
_entity.pdbx_description
1 polymer ?
#
loop_
_entity_poly.entity_id
_entity_poly.type
_entity_poly.pdbx_seq_one_letter_code
_entity_poly.pdbx_strand_id
1 'polypeptide(L)'
;MRVVPVSASRVSMQYEVYRHVGSSDQDFEALDRFFKQVEAEDKYLCTNAQKNLNAGGYVTGPLHPQREKGVLHFKSLIKRLLVDHGEKEKSLGREITPAKRSPDDAAIAEEELFCQDMCSRAGEDSAW
;
A
#
# COMPACT_ATOMS: atom_id res chain seq x y z
N MET A 1 -11.41 5.62 -6.70
CA MET A 1 -10.73 4.47 -6.09
C MET A 1 -9.62 4.97 -5.19
N ARG A 2 -9.56 4.48 -3.94
CA ARG A 2 -8.48 4.73 -2.98
C ARG A 2 -7.85 3.40 -2.59
N VAL A 3 -6.52 3.34 -2.65
CA VAL A 3 -5.71 2.17 -2.29
C VAL A 3 -5.05 2.44 -0.94
N VAL A 4 -5.49 1.76 0.11
CA VAL A 4 -5.01 2.00 1.48
C VAL A 4 -4.18 0.80 1.96
N PRO A 5 -2.85 0.94 2.09
CA PRO A 5 -2.02 -0.16 2.60
C PRO A 5 -2.40 -0.50 4.04
N VAL A 6 -2.53 -1.80 4.34
CA VAL A 6 -2.84 -2.31 5.68
C VAL A 6 -1.63 -3.04 6.26
N SER A 7 -0.92 -3.80 5.43
CA SER A 7 0.36 -4.43 5.75
C SER A 7 1.17 -4.66 4.47
N ALA A 8 2.37 -5.25 4.58
CA ALA A 8 3.20 -5.60 3.43
C ALA A 8 2.49 -6.48 2.38
N SER A 9 1.46 -7.25 2.77
CA SER A 9 0.74 -8.19 1.89
C SER A 9 -0.76 -7.96 1.84
N ARG A 10 -1.26 -6.86 2.42
CA ARG A 10 -2.70 -6.56 2.50
C ARG A 10 -2.97 -5.10 2.19
N VAL A 11 -4.01 -4.87 1.40
CA VAL A 11 -4.49 -3.55 1.02
C VAL A 11 -6.01 -3.49 1.15
N SER A 12 -6.55 -2.36 1.56
CA SER A 12 -7.98 -2.05 1.50
C SER A 12 -8.24 -1.20 0.27
N MET A 13 -9.03 -1.74 -0.64
CA MET A 13 -9.52 -1.03 -1.82
C MET A 13 -10.86 -0.38 -1.49
N GLN A 14 -10.97 0.92 -1.72
CA GLN A 14 -12.18 1.69 -1.40
C GLN A 14 -12.67 2.43 -2.63
N TYR A 15 -13.96 2.35 -2.89
CA TYR A 15 -14.58 2.84 -4.10
C TYR A 15 -15.73 3.76 -3.75
N GLU A 16 -15.70 4.95 -4.36
CA GLU A 16 -16.83 5.87 -4.43
C GLU A 16 -17.19 5.93 -5.92
N VAL A 17 -18.38 5.48 -6.27
CA VAL A 17 -18.85 5.40 -7.66
C VAL A 17 -19.89 6.48 -7.85
N TYR A 18 -19.62 7.40 -8.77
CA TYR A 18 -20.48 8.54 -9.06
C TYR A 18 -21.20 8.33 -10.39
N ARG A 19 -22.40 8.90 -10.50
CA ARG A 19 -23.18 8.97 -11.73
C ARG A 19 -23.62 10.38 -12.02
N HIS A 20 -23.93 10.66 -13.28
CA HIS A 20 -24.56 11.91 -13.67
C HIS A 20 -25.97 12.02 -13.06
N VAL A 21 -26.42 13.23 -12.70
CA VAL A 21 -27.73 13.47 -12.05
C VAL A 21 -28.92 12.99 -12.88
N GLY A 22 -28.78 12.99 -14.22
CA GLY A 22 -29.78 12.49 -15.16
C GLY A 22 -29.65 11.00 -15.53
N SER A 23 -28.69 10.28 -14.96
CA SER A 23 -28.56 8.83 -15.19
C SER A 23 -29.70 8.09 -14.51
N SER A 24 -30.33 7.14 -15.21
CA SER A 24 -31.32 6.28 -14.60
C SER A 24 -30.68 5.37 -13.54
N ASP A 25 -31.48 4.89 -12.59
CA ASP A 25 -31.05 3.86 -11.63
C ASP A 25 -30.64 2.57 -12.34
N GLN A 26 -31.38 2.19 -13.38
CA GLN A 26 -31.12 0.99 -14.16
C GLN A 26 -29.73 1.03 -14.85
N ASP A 27 -29.39 2.14 -15.51
CA ASP A 27 -28.09 2.30 -16.17
C ASP A 27 -26.95 2.28 -15.15
N PHE A 28 -27.16 2.92 -14.01
CA PHE A 28 -26.19 2.94 -12.93
C PHE A 28 -25.95 1.55 -12.34
N GLU A 29 -27.02 0.81 -12.02
CA GLU A 29 -26.92 -0.54 -11.46
C GLU A 29 -26.28 -1.52 -12.43
N ALA A 30 -26.53 -1.39 -13.74
CA ALA A 30 -25.88 -2.21 -14.76
C ALA A 30 -24.36 -1.97 -14.80
N LEU A 31 -23.93 -0.70 -14.80
CA LEU A 31 -22.52 -0.33 -14.79
C LEU A 31 -21.83 -0.67 -13.46
N ASP A 32 -22.49 -0.42 -12.33
CA ASP A 32 -22.00 -0.76 -10.99
C ASP A 32 -21.78 -2.27 -10.84
N ARG A 33 -22.70 -3.10 -11.36
CA ARG A 33 -22.54 -4.56 -11.36
C ARG A 33 -21.33 -5.00 -12.19
N PHE A 34 -21.19 -4.44 -13.40
CA PHE A 34 -20.03 -4.72 -14.25
C PHE A 34 -18.72 -4.29 -13.59
N PHE A 35 -18.68 -3.09 -13.01
CA PHE A 35 -17.53 -2.58 -12.29
C PHE A 35 -17.14 -3.49 -11.12
N LYS A 36 -18.10 -3.91 -10.29
CA LYS A 36 -17.87 -4.84 -9.18
C LYS A 36 -17.36 -6.21 -9.63
N GLN A 37 -17.81 -6.70 -10.79
CA GLN A 37 -17.29 -7.93 -11.38
C GLN A 37 -15.79 -7.77 -11.70
N VAL A 38 -15.40 -6.72 -12.42
CA VAL A 38 -13.99 -6.45 -12.77
C VAL A 38 -13.12 -6.36 -11.52
N GLU A 39 -13.55 -5.61 -10.50
CA GLU A 39 -12.79 -5.47 -9.24
C GLU A 39 -12.68 -6.80 -8.48
N ALA A 40 -13.67 -7.69 -8.57
CA ALA A 40 -13.60 -9.02 -7.99
C ALA A 40 -12.59 -9.94 -8.71
N GLU A 41 -12.54 -9.84 -10.05
CA GLU A 41 -11.55 -10.52 -10.88
C GLU A 41 -10.12 -10.04 -10.54
N ASP A 42 -9.91 -8.72 -10.48
CA ASP A 42 -8.61 -8.13 -10.12
C ASP A 42 -8.18 -8.52 -8.70
N LYS A 43 -9.09 -8.52 -7.73
CA LYS A 43 -8.81 -9.00 -6.37
C LYS A 43 -8.32 -10.44 -6.38
N TYR A 44 -8.96 -11.33 -7.15
CA TYR A 44 -8.53 -12.72 -7.26
C TYR A 44 -7.14 -12.83 -7.88
N LEU A 45 -6.88 -12.12 -8.98
CA LEU A 45 -5.58 -12.12 -9.67
C LEU A 45 -4.46 -11.62 -8.77
N CYS A 46 -4.62 -10.45 -8.14
CA CYS A 46 -3.59 -9.87 -7.25
C CYS A 46 -3.34 -10.74 -6.02
N THR A 47 -4.39 -11.32 -5.41
CA THR A 47 -4.23 -12.19 -4.23
C THR A 47 -3.42 -13.44 -4.57
N ASN A 48 -3.70 -14.08 -5.71
CA ASN A 48 -2.97 -15.27 -6.11
C ASN A 48 -1.55 -14.95 -6.61
N ALA A 49 -1.35 -13.80 -7.27
CA ALA A 49 -0.02 -13.30 -7.58
C ALA A 49 0.84 -13.13 -6.30
N GLN A 50 0.27 -12.54 -5.25
CA GLN A 50 0.96 -12.41 -3.96
C GLN A 50 1.26 -13.77 -3.30
N LYS A 51 0.34 -14.75 -3.38
CA LYS A 51 0.61 -16.12 -2.90
C LYS A 51 1.78 -16.77 -3.64
N ASN A 52 1.86 -16.60 -4.96
CA ASN A 52 2.95 -17.14 -5.77
C ASN A 52 4.29 -16.46 -5.47
N LEU A 53 4.29 -15.14 -5.22
CA LEU A 53 5.46 -14.41 -4.73
C LEU A 53 5.94 -14.97 -3.38
N ASN A 54 5.01 -15.19 -2.44
CA ASN A 54 5.34 -15.74 -1.12
C ASN A 54 5.87 -17.18 -1.21
N ALA A 55 5.41 -17.97 -2.19
CA ALA A 55 5.90 -19.33 -2.45
C ALA A 55 7.30 -19.36 -3.09
N GLY A 56 7.85 -18.21 -3.50
CA GLY A 56 9.18 -18.11 -4.09
C GLY A 56 9.30 -18.64 -5.52
N GLY A 57 8.21 -19.12 -6.13
CA GLY A 57 8.21 -19.64 -7.50
C GLY A 57 8.46 -18.58 -8.58
N TYR A 58 8.32 -17.30 -8.23
CA TYR A 58 8.60 -16.16 -9.10
C TYR A 58 9.28 -15.07 -8.30
N VAL A 59 10.44 -14.59 -8.77
CA VAL A 59 11.18 -13.47 -8.15
C VAL A 59 11.05 -12.21 -8.99
N THR A 60 11.29 -12.31 -10.30
CA THR A 60 11.14 -11.20 -11.25
C THR A 60 10.98 -11.75 -12.67
N GLY A 61 10.35 -10.95 -13.53
CA GLY A 61 10.15 -11.23 -14.94
C GLY A 61 10.12 -9.93 -15.74
N PRO A 62 10.47 -9.98 -17.03
CA PRO A 62 10.38 -8.80 -17.88
C PRO A 62 8.92 -8.38 -18.04
N LEU A 63 8.64 -7.09 -17.86
CA LEU A 63 7.36 -6.51 -18.25
C LEU A 63 7.34 -6.29 -19.76
N HIS A 64 6.18 -6.50 -20.38
CA HIS A 64 5.99 -6.33 -21.81
C HIS A 64 6.16 -4.85 -22.20
N PRO A 65 7.14 -4.52 -23.07
CA PRO A 65 7.54 -3.13 -23.30
C PRO A 65 6.45 -2.24 -23.92
N GLN A 66 5.50 -2.81 -24.68
CA GLN A 66 4.37 -2.08 -25.24
C GLN A 66 3.09 -2.13 -24.38
N ARG A 67 2.76 -3.27 -23.76
CA ARG A 67 1.48 -3.48 -23.07
C ARG A 67 1.51 -3.08 -21.60
N GLU A 68 2.69 -3.00 -20.99
CA GLU A 68 2.85 -2.71 -19.56
C GLU A 68 3.62 -1.41 -19.31
N LYS A 69 3.58 -0.46 -20.26
CA LYS A 69 4.21 0.86 -20.12
C LYS A 69 3.76 1.60 -18.86
N GLY A 70 2.46 1.51 -18.52
CA GLY A 70 1.91 2.11 -17.29
C GLY A 70 2.53 1.51 -16.03
N VAL A 71 2.65 0.18 -15.97
CA VAL A 71 3.27 -0.54 -14.84
C VAL A 71 4.75 -0.20 -14.72
N LEU A 72 5.47 -0.17 -15.85
CA LEU A 72 6.87 0.25 -15.92
C LEU A 72 7.07 1.68 -15.37
N HIS A 73 6.22 2.61 -15.79
CA HIS A 73 6.27 3.98 -15.31
C HIS A 73 5.97 4.07 -13.81
N PHE A 74 4.90 3.42 -13.33
CA PHE A 74 4.56 3.40 -11.91
C PHE A 74 5.69 2.81 -11.05
N LYS A 75 6.28 1.69 -11.47
CA LYS A 75 7.46 1.09 -10.81
C LYS A 75 8.64 2.07 -10.76
N SER A 76 8.86 2.85 -11.82
CA SER A 76 9.91 3.87 -11.84
C SER A 76 9.68 5.00 -10.82
N LEU A 77 8.42 5.41 -10.64
CA LEU A 77 8.05 6.42 -9.64
C LEU A 77 8.31 5.92 -8.22
N ILE A 78 7.86 4.70 -7.91
CA ILE A 78 8.09 4.08 -6.59
C ILE A 78 9.59 3.96 -6.31
N LYS A 79 10.37 3.44 -7.27
CA LYS A 79 11.81 3.27 -7.09
C LYS A 79 12.49 4.60 -6.78
N ARG A 80 12.17 5.65 -7.53
CA ARG A 80 12.71 6.99 -7.29
C ARG A 80 12.33 7.49 -5.90
N LEU A 81 11.06 7.42 -5.52
CA LEU A 81 10.60 7.88 -4.20
C LEU A 81 11.30 7.14 -3.05
N LEU A 82 11.50 5.82 -3.16
CA LEU A 82 12.21 5.03 -2.15
C LEU A 82 13.70 5.40 -2.06
N VAL A 83 14.36 5.61 -3.20
CA VAL A 83 15.77 6.05 -3.25
C VAL A 83 15.91 7.44 -2.64
N ASP A 84 15.10 8.40 -3.08
CA ASP A 84 15.12 9.78 -2.59
C ASP A 84 14.84 9.83 -1.07
N HIS A 85 13.89 9.02 -0.59
CA HIS A 85 13.59 8.90 0.84
C HIS A 85 14.78 8.33 1.63
N GLY A 86 15.37 7.23 1.15
CA GLY A 86 16.53 6.63 1.80
C GLY A 86 17.77 7.54 1.80
N GLU A 87 17.97 8.33 0.75
CA GLU A 87 19.00 9.37 0.72
C GLU A 87 18.71 10.48 1.74
N LYS A 88 17.44 10.87 1.89
CA LYS A 88 17.03 11.87 2.87
C LYS A 88 17.28 11.39 4.30
N GLU A 89 16.89 10.16 4.64
CA GLU A 89 17.14 9.57 5.96
C GLU A 89 18.63 9.49 6.28
N LYS A 90 19.45 9.05 5.31
CA LYS A 90 20.92 9.06 5.43
C LYS A 90 21.48 10.45 5.69
N SER A 91 21.01 11.47 4.98
CA SER A 91 21.45 12.86 5.16
C SER A 91 21.08 13.44 6.53
N LEU A 92 19.96 12.98 7.11
CA LEU A 92 19.49 13.40 8.42
C LEU A 92 20.08 12.57 9.57
N GLY A 93 20.69 11.41 9.28
CA GLY A 93 21.19 10.48 10.29
C GLY A 93 20.10 9.82 11.12
N ARG A 94 18.85 9.82 10.65
CA ARG A 94 17.69 9.24 11.34
C ARG A 94 16.61 8.82 10.35
N GLU A 95 15.78 7.87 10.75
CA GLU A 95 14.58 7.49 10.01
C GLU A 95 13.55 8.64 9.99
N ILE A 96 12.79 8.70 8.90
CA ILE A 96 11.66 9.62 8.72
C ILE A 96 10.38 8.81 8.88
N THR A 97 9.74 8.96 10.04
CA THR A 97 8.45 8.33 10.33
C THR A 97 7.35 9.40 10.30
N PRO A 98 6.55 9.53 9.22
CA PRO A 98 5.54 10.59 9.12
C PRO A 98 4.46 10.53 10.21
N ALA A 99 4.25 9.35 10.81
CA ALA A 99 3.32 9.16 11.91
C ALA A 99 3.89 9.54 13.29
N LYS A 100 5.21 9.78 13.39
CA LYS A 100 5.84 10.15 14.67
C LYS A 100 5.42 11.55 15.06
N ARG A 101 4.96 11.70 16.31
CA ARG A 101 4.55 12.99 16.86
C ARG A 101 5.77 13.89 17.10
N SER A 102 5.57 15.22 17.05
CA SER A 102 6.69 16.16 17.23
C SER A 102 7.32 15.98 18.62
N PRO A 103 8.65 15.90 18.73
CA PRO A 103 9.33 15.74 20.01
C PRO A 103 9.34 17.01 20.88
N ASP A 104 8.74 18.12 20.42
CA ASP A 104 8.78 19.41 21.12
C ASP A 104 7.95 19.45 22.42
N ASP A 105 7.13 18.42 22.67
CA ASP A 105 6.36 18.25 23.89
C ASP A 105 6.95 17.12 24.74
N ALA A 106 7.36 17.45 25.97
CA ALA A 106 7.95 16.48 26.90
C ALA A 106 7.01 15.32 27.21
N ALA A 107 5.69 15.55 27.25
CA ALA A 107 4.72 14.49 27.47
C ALA A 107 4.67 13.52 26.28
N ILE A 108 4.77 14.04 25.05
CA ILE A 108 4.84 13.20 23.85
C ILE A 108 6.13 12.38 23.83
N ALA A 109 7.26 12.97 24.23
CA ALA A 109 8.53 12.26 24.28
C ALA A 109 8.50 11.07 25.26
N GLU A 110 7.87 11.23 26.43
CA GLU A 110 7.68 10.14 27.40
C GLU A 110 6.79 9.02 26.84
N GLU A 111 5.67 9.37 26.20
CA GLU A 111 4.78 8.40 25.55
C GLU A 111 5.45 7.65 24.40
N GLU A 112 6.24 8.34 23.56
CA GLU A 112 6.99 7.71 22.47
C GLU A 112 8.05 6.73 22.98
N LEU A 113 8.73 7.06 24.09
CA LEU A 113 9.67 6.15 24.76
C LEU A 113 8.97 4.90 25.30
N PHE A 114 7.80 5.07 25.94
CA PHE A 114 6.98 3.96 26.40
C PHE A 114 6.56 3.05 25.23
N CYS A 115 6.08 3.62 24.13
CA CYS A 115 5.73 2.84 22.94
C CYS A 115 6.93 2.09 22.35
N GLN A 116 8.12 2.70 22.31
CA GLN A 116 9.34 2.04 21.84
C GLN A 116 9.71 0.82 22.68
N ASP A 117 9.70 0.95 24.02
CA ASP A 117 9.97 -0.17 24.94
C ASP A 117 8.94 -1.31 24.80
N MET A 118 7.66 -0.97 24.64
CA MET A 118 6.62 -1.97 24.40
C MET A 118 6.78 -2.70 23.06
N CYS A 119 7.12 -1.97 21.99
CA CYS A 119 7.31 -2.55 20.66
C CYS A 119 8.58 -3.40 20.56
N SER A 120 9.66 -3.04 21.25
CA SER A 120 10.89 -3.86 21.26
C SER A 120 10.67 -5.22 21.93
N ARG A 121 9.87 -5.26 23.01
CA ARG A 121 9.55 -6.52 23.72
C ARG A 121 8.65 -7.45 22.90
N ALA A 122 7.72 -6.91 22.13
CA ALA A 122 6.83 -7.71 21.28
C ALA A 122 7.59 -8.51 20.20
N GLY A 123 8.77 -8.04 19.79
CA GLY A 123 9.64 -8.78 18.85
C GLY A 123 10.32 -10.00 19.46
N GLU A 124 10.48 -10.06 20.78
CA GLU A 124 11.18 -11.16 21.47
C GLU A 124 10.23 -12.29 21.89
N ASP A 125 8.96 -11.98 22.19
CA ASP A 125 7.96 -12.98 22.62
C ASP A 125 7.16 -13.65 21.47
N SER A 126 7.54 -13.39 20.22
CA SER A 126 6.87 -13.97 19.03
C SER A 126 7.46 -15.32 18.57
N ALA A 127 8.36 -15.93 19.35
CA ALA A 127 8.85 -17.28 19.10
C ALA A 127 7.92 -18.33 19.75
N TRP A 128 6.79 -18.59 19.09
CA TRP A 128 6.02 -19.84 19.27
C TRP A 128 6.05 -20.64 17.97
#